data_AF-A0A1H1F2Q5-F1
#
_entry.id   AF-A0A1H1F2Q5-F1
#
_cell.length_a   1.000
_cell.length_b   1.000
_cell.length_c   1.000
_cell.angle_alpha   90.00
_cell.angle_beta   90.00
_cell.angle_gamma   90.00
#
_symmetry.space_group_name_H-M   'P 1'
#
loop_
_entity.id
_entity.type
_entity.pdbx_description
1 polymer ?
#
loop_
_entity_poly.entity_id
_entity_poly.type
_entity_poly.pdbx_seq_one_letter_code
_entity_poly.pdbx_strand_id
1 'polypeptide(L)'
;MQPIELKDPAGFANEFLRLTLLQGFQSLTKRDLELLIFVLLERDGAIQRSDSNAAAALRLRVTPAKVKALRRDGYARWRALVPEESDAALQRIVASVLTEDNLRSGAKHVSERSKKEGFLAVRVEHPDDQQQFEQAILDVGALPVYERNRDVVAVRFDTLLKIAEKWGYLQPDPKAIADELNKLAPAAEEVADLLKKDVTKLRWQEVRNALNSLGAKAIASTAEGGLKGLLKIVFPFIPG
;
A
#
# COMPACT_ATOMS: atom_id res chain seq x y z
N MET A 1 14.54 19.34 18.54
CA MET A 1 13.12 19.68 18.29
C MET A 1 13.02 20.18 16.87
N GLN A 2 12.22 19.55 16.01
CA GLN A 2 12.04 20.03 14.64
C GLN A 2 10.61 20.60 14.50
N PRO A 3 10.46 21.86 14.06
CA PRO A 3 9.16 22.41 13.70
C PRO A 3 8.58 21.63 12.52
N ILE A 4 7.26 21.68 12.33
CA ILE A 4 6.66 21.20 11.08
C ILE A 4 7.13 22.14 9.97
N GLU A 5 7.87 21.59 9.01
CA GLU A 5 8.35 22.30 7.84
C GLU A 5 7.35 22.11 6.71
N LEU A 6 6.79 23.23 6.23
CA LEU A 6 5.93 23.24 5.05
C LEU A 6 6.80 23.20 3.79
N LYS A 7 6.39 22.45 2.78
CA LYS A 7 7.07 22.41 1.47
C LYS A 7 6.73 23.64 0.63
N ASP A 8 5.48 24.07 0.67
CA ASP A 8 4.97 25.29 0.05
C ASP A 8 4.16 26.12 1.06
N PRO A 9 4.84 26.94 1.90
CA PRO A 9 4.17 27.79 2.87
C PRO A 9 3.15 28.76 2.23
N ALA A 10 3.43 29.25 1.01
CA ALA A 10 2.58 30.21 0.32
C ALA A 10 1.30 29.52 -0.19
N GLY A 11 1.43 28.35 -0.82
CA GLY A 11 0.31 27.54 -1.26
C GLY A 11 -0.59 27.11 -0.11
N PHE A 12 0.01 26.67 1.02
CA PHE A 12 -0.71 26.35 2.24
C PHE A 12 -1.52 27.56 2.74
N ALA A 13 -0.88 28.72 2.90
CA ALA A 13 -1.53 29.92 3.44
C ALA A 13 -2.65 30.43 2.52
N ASN A 14 -2.40 30.48 1.21
CA ASN A 14 -3.38 30.92 0.23
C ASN A 14 -4.62 30.03 0.24
N GLU A 15 -4.45 28.71 0.28
CA GLU A 15 -5.58 27.78 0.27
C GLU A 15 -6.35 27.81 1.60
N PHE A 16 -5.64 27.90 2.72
CA PHE A 16 -6.26 28.05 4.03
C PHE A 16 -7.12 29.33 4.11
N LEU A 17 -6.57 30.47 3.68
CA LEU A 17 -7.30 31.75 3.66
C LEU A 17 -8.49 31.68 2.71
N ARG A 18 -8.29 31.17 1.48
CA ARG A 18 -9.36 31.02 0.49
C ARG A 18 -10.54 30.23 1.04
N LEU A 19 -10.29 29.06 1.63
CA LEU A 19 -11.34 28.19 2.16
C LEU A 19 -12.01 28.79 3.41
N THR A 20 -11.24 29.46 4.27
CA THR A 20 -11.81 30.15 5.44
C THR A 20 -12.73 31.29 5.02
N LEU A 21 -12.35 32.07 4.01
CA LEU A 21 -13.15 33.19 3.49
C LEU A 21 -14.38 32.72 2.72
N LEU A 22 -14.27 31.64 1.94
CA LEU A 22 -15.40 31.07 1.18
C LEU A 22 -16.53 30.54 2.08
N GLN A 23 -16.16 30.00 3.25
CA GLN A 23 -17.14 29.46 4.18
C GLN A 23 -17.79 30.56 5.04
N GLY A 24 -17.12 31.70 5.22
CA GLY A 24 -17.61 32.84 6.00
C GLY A 24 -17.31 32.75 7.50
N PHE A 25 -17.22 33.91 8.18
CA PHE A 25 -16.65 34.09 9.53
C PHE A 25 -17.39 33.44 10.72
N GLN A 26 -18.39 32.56 10.50
CA GLN A 26 -19.07 31.81 11.56
C GLN A 26 -19.43 30.35 11.21
N SER A 27 -19.10 29.87 10.01
CA SER A 27 -19.51 28.53 9.57
C SER A 27 -18.49 27.44 9.92
N LEU A 28 -17.21 27.79 10.07
CA LEU A 28 -16.16 26.84 10.43
C LEU A 28 -15.97 26.82 11.93
N THR A 29 -16.32 25.70 12.55
CA THR A 29 -16.02 25.47 13.97
C THR A 29 -14.52 25.29 14.18
N LYS A 30 -14.06 25.35 15.44
CA LYS A 30 -12.67 24.99 15.79
C LYS A 30 -12.28 23.62 15.24
N ARG A 31 -13.19 22.64 15.33
CA ARG A 31 -12.94 21.29 14.81
C ARG A 31 -12.70 21.32 13.30
N ASP A 32 -13.46 22.13 12.58
CA ASP A 32 -13.38 22.20 11.12
C ASP A 32 -12.07 22.83 10.66
N LEU A 33 -11.59 23.84 11.38
CA LEU A 33 -10.27 24.43 11.19
C LEU A 33 -9.16 23.41 11.47
N GLU A 34 -9.25 22.61 12.54
CA GLU A 34 -8.29 21.53 12.81
C GLU A 34 -8.25 20.49 11.67
N LEU A 35 -9.42 20.08 11.17
CA LEU A 35 -9.53 19.15 10.04
C LEU A 35 -8.94 19.74 8.76
N LEU A 36 -9.26 21.00 8.47
CA LEU A 36 -8.77 21.70 7.29
C LEU A 36 -7.24 21.83 7.33
N ILE A 37 -6.69 22.31 8.45
CA ILE A 37 -5.24 22.44 8.63
C ILE A 37 -4.57 21.08 8.44
N PHE A 38 -5.09 20.02 9.05
CA PHE A 38 -4.50 18.68 8.93
C PHE A 38 -4.47 18.20 7.47
N VAL A 39 -5.57 18.34 6.74
CA VAL A 39 -5.64 17.92 5.32
C VAL A 39 -4.72 18.77 4.44
N LEU A 40 -4.58 20.07 4.72
CA LEU A 40 -3.63 20.93 4.00
C LEU A 40 -2.16 20.57 4.32
N LEU A 41 -1.84 20.14 5.55
CA LEU A 41 -0.51 19.62 5.90
C LEU A 41 -0.17 18.33 5.15
N GLU A 42 -1.16 17.46 4.95
CA GLU A 42 -0.97 16.25 4.14
C GLU A 42 -0.87 16.56 2.64
N ARG A 43 -1.68 17.51 2.13
CA ARG A 43 -1.60 18.00 0.74
C ARG A 43 -0.24 18.62 0.43
N ASP A 44 0.28 19.41 1.36
CA ASP A 44 1.62 20.01 1.28
C ASP A 44 2.74 18.95 1.41
N GLY A 45 2.43 17.82 2.03
CA GLY A 45 3.39 16.73 2.26
C GLY A 45 4.31 16.96 3.46
N ALA A 46 4.00 17.92 4.33
CA ALA A 46 4.61 18.09 5.65
C ALA A 46 4.29 16.90 6.57
N ILE A 47 3.13 16.28 6.35
CA ILE A 47 2.76 14.98 6.90
C ILE A 47 2.49 14.04 5.72
N GLN A 48 3.10 12.86 5.70
CA GLN A 48 2.85 11.91 4.63
C GLN A 48 1.67 11.00 4.98
N ARG A 49 0.88 10.60 3.98
CA ARG A 49 -0.17 9.59 4.16
C ARG A 49 0.40 8.23 4.58
N SER A 50 1.60 7.91 4.10
CA SER A 50 2.39 6.73 4.49
C SER A 50 3.01 6.82 5.89
N ASP A 51 3.03 7.99 6.53
CA ASP A 51 3.50 8.10 7.91
C ASP A 51 2.56 7.31 8.83
N SER A 52 3.12 6.53 9.75
CA SER A 52 2.34 5.93 10.82
C SER A 52 1.66 7.02 11.66
N ASN A 53 0.50 6.70 12.24
CA ASN A 53 -0.21 7.57 13.17
C ASN A 53 0.68 7.97 14.34
N ALA A 54 1.61 7.11 14.77
CA ALA A 54 2.60 7.42 15.80
C ALA A 54 3.63 8.47 15.35
N ALA A 55 4.16 8.35 14.13
CA ALA A 55 5.12 9.31 13.59
C ALA A 55 4.48 10.69 13.36
N ALA A 56 3.28 10.72 12.78
CA ALA A 56 2.50 11.95 12.60
C ALA A 56 2.11 12.57 13.96
N ALA A 57 1.74 11.75 14.94
CA ALA A 57 1.41 12.21 16.30
C ALA A 57 2.58 12.90 16.99
N LEU A 58 3.79 12.35 16.84
CA LEU A 58 5.02 12.95 17.37
C LEU A 58 5.28 14.33 16.77
N ARG A 59 5.11 14.49 15.45
CA ARG A 59 5.28 15.78 14.75
C ARG A 59 4.23 16.81 15.19
N LEU A 60 2.97 16.38 15.29
CA LEU A 60 1.83 17.23 15.65
C LEU A 60 1.68 17.46 17.16
N ARG A 61 2.44 16.74 18.00
CA ARG A 61 2.33 16.76 19.47
C ARG A 61 0.92 16.43 19.97
N VAL A 62 0.31 15.42 19.35
CA VAL A 62 -1.01 14.90 19.73
C VAL A 62 -0.93 13.38 19.96
N THR A 63 -2.03 12.75 20.34
CA THR A 63 -2.06 11.28 20.46
C THR A 63 -2.24 10.60 19.09
N PRO A 64 -1.77 9.36 18.90
CA PRO A 64 -2.04 8.59 17.68
C PRO A 64 -3.55 8.45 17.39
N ALA A 65 -4.37 8.32 18.44
CA ALA A 65 -5.83 8.29 18.31
C ALA A 65 -6.40 9.61 17.74
N LYS A 66 -5.84 10.77 18.14
CA LYS A 66 -6.21 12.07 17.58
C LYS A 66 -5.82 12.16 16.10
N VAL A 67 -4.65 11.67 15.69
CA VAL A 67 -4.25 11.62 14.27
C VAL A 67 -5.20 10.74 13.46
N LYS A 68 -5.53 9.55 13.95
CA LYS A 68 -6.49 8.65 13.28
C LYS A 68 -7.85 9.33 13.07
N ALA A 69 -8.34 10.05 14.08
CA ALA A 69 -9.56 10.84 13.97
C ALA A 69 -9.43 12.03 13.00
N LEU A 70 -8.30 12.74 12.99
CA LEU A 70 -8.03 13.83 12.04
C LEU A 70 -8.02 13.33 10.59
N ARG A 71 -7.37 12.20 10.30
CA ARG A 71 -7.36 11.58 8.97
C ARG A 71 -8.77 11.19 8.53
N ARG A 72 -9.49 10.42 9.36
CA ARG A 72 -10.83 9.93 9.03
C ARG A 72 -11.82 11.08 8.78
N ASP A 73 -11.94 11.98 9.76
CA ASP A 73 -12.94 13.04 9.71
C ASP A 73 -12.51 14.13 8.69
N GLY A 74 -11.20 14.34 8.53
CA GLY A 74 -10.63 15.30 7.59
C GLY A 74 -10.88 14.89 6.15
N TYR A 75 -10.63 13.63 5.79
CA TYR A 75 -10.91 13.13 4.44
C TYR A 75 -12.40 13.03 4.19
N ALA A 76 -13.22 12.63 5.18
CA ALA A 76 -14.68 12.64 5.01
C ALA A 76 -15.23 14.03 4.63
N ARG A 77 -14.63 15.12 5.13
CA ARG A 77 -15.08 16.49 4.86
C ARG A 77 -14.37 17.16 3.69
N TRP A 78 -13.07 16.94 3.55
CA TRP A 78 -12.18 17.72 2.69
C TRP A 78 -11.46 16.88 1.63
N ARG A 79 -11.95 15.66 1.30
CA ARG A 79 -11.33 14.77 0.30
C ARG A 79 -10.98 15.47 -1.01
N ALA A 80 -11.84 16.38 -1.45
CA ALA A 80 -11.69 17.12 -2.70
C ALA A 80 -10.44 18.03 -2.73
N LEU A 81 -9.85 18.37 -1.57
CA LEU A 81 -8.62 19.16 -1.49
C LEU A 81 -7.36 18.34 -1.78
N VAL A 82 -7.47 17.01 -1.76
CA VAL A 82 -6.36 16.08 -2.05
C VAL A 82 -6.80 15.18 -3.21
N PRO A 83 -7.10 15.74 -4.40
CA PRO A 83 -7.49 14.92 -5.53
C PRO A 83 -6.35 13.98 -5.88
N GLU A 84 -6.68 12.70 -6.00
CA GLU A 84 -5.72 11.65 -6.36
C GLU A 84 -6.50 10.66 -7.22
N GLU A 85 -6.02 10.42 -8.43
CA GLU A 85 -6.57 9.41 -9.33
C GLU A 85 -6.43 8.02 -8.69
N SER A 86 -7.45 7.18 -8.83
CA SER A 86 -7.52 5.87 -8.17
C SER A 86 -6.30 4.99 -8.46
N ASP A 87 -5.80 5.02 -9.70
CA ASP A 87 -4.63 4.21 -10.11
C ASP A 87 -3.34 4.72 -9.45
N ALA A 88 -3.15 6.05 -9.43
CA ALA A 88 -2.00 6.67 -8.77
C ALA A 88 -2.02 6.43 -7.25
N ALA A 89 -3.20 6.50 -6.65
CA ALA A 89 -3.40 6.22 -5.24
C ALA A 89 -3.06 4.76 -4.91
N LEU A 90 -3.59 3.80 -5.68
CA LEU A 90 -3.30 2.38 -5.45
C LEU A 90 -1.80 2.08 -5.62
N GLN A 91 -1.15 2.64 -6.65
CA GLN A 91 0.29 2.50 -6.84
C GLN A 91 1.08 3.01 -5.63
N ARG A 92 0.75 4.20 -5.11
CA ARG A 92 1.37 4.77 -3.90
C ARG A 92 1.12 3.89 -2.68
N ILE A 93 -0.11 3.42 -2.49
CA ILE A 93 -0.49 2.56 -1.36
C ILE A 93 0.34 1.28 -1.41
N VAL A 94 0.33 0.56 -2.54
CA VAL A 94 1.10 -0.66 -2.75
C VAL A 94 2.60 -0.44 -2.49
N ALA A 95 3.18 0.65 -3.02
CA ALA A 95 4.57 1.00 -2.81
C ALA A 95 4.91 1.24 -1.33
N SER A 96 3.98 1.83 -0.58
CA SER A 96 4.16 2.12 0.85
C SER A 96 3.94 0.91 1.76
N VAL A 97 3.02 -0.01 1.41
CA VAL A 97 2.63 -1.12 2.28
C VAL A 97 3.48 -2.38 2.06
N LEU A 98 4.03 -2.57 0.86
CA LEU A 98 4.87 -3.72 0.50
C LEU A 98 6.37 -3.45 0.68
N THR A 99 6.74 -2.50 1.55
CA THR A 99 8.14 -2.30 1.96
C THR A 99 8.61 -3.39 2.91
N GLU A 100 9.91 -3.66 2.91
CA GLU A 100 10.53 -4.69 3.76
C GLU A 100 10.21 -4.50 5.25
N ASP A 101 10.28 -3.27 5.74
CA ASP A 101 9.97 -2.93 7.14
C ASP A 101 8.50 -3.22 7.50
N ASN A 102 7.57 -2.92 6.58
CA ASN A 102 6.15 -3.17 6.80
C ASN A 102 5.83 -4.67 6.73
N LEU A 103 6.43 -5.41 5.79
CA LEU A 103 6.27 -6.86 5.71
C LEU A 103 6.84 -7.58 6.93
N ARG A 104 8.03 -7.17 7.40
CA ARG A 104 8.64 -7.71 8.63
C ARG A 104 7.79 -7.43 9.87
N SER A 105 7.24 -6.22 9.95
CA SER A 105 6.33 -5.85 11.03
C SER A 105 5.02 -6.63 10.97
N GLY A 106 4.45 -6.78 9.77
CA GLY A 106 3.23 -7.55 9.51
C GLY A 106 3.38 -9.04 9.80
N ALA A 107 4.51 -9.65 9.43
CA ALA A 107 4.76 -11.09 9.61
C ALA A 107 4.69 -11.55 11.08
N LYS A 108 4.88 -10.64 12.05
CA LYS A 108 4.71 -10.90 13.49
C LYS A 108 3.25 -11.07 13.90
N HIS A 109 2.31 -10.58 13.09
CA HIS A 109 0.88 -10.58 13.38
C HIS A 109 0.12 -11.68 12.65
N VAL A 110 0.71 -12.29 11.62
CA VAL A 110 0.10 -13.39 10.85
C VAL A 110 0.31 -14.72 11.54
N SER A 111 -0.75 -15.51 11.68
CA SER A 111 -0.64 -16.87 12.20
C SER A 111 0.23 -17.76 11.30
N GLU A 112 0.94 -18.73 11.87
CA GLU A 112 1.72 -19.70 11.08
C GLU A 112 0.88 -20.46 10.05
N ARG A 113 -0.40 -20.71 10.35
CA ARG A 113 -1.35 -21.29 9.41
C ARG A 113 -1.57 -20.36 8.21
N SER A 114 -1.86 -19.09 8.46
CA SER A 114 -2.10 -18.09 7.41
C SER A 114 -0.85 -17.88 6.54
N LYS A 115 0.35 -17.92 7.12
CA LYS A 115 1.61 -17.87 6.34
C LYS A 115 1.74 -19.06 5.39
N LYS A 116 1.43 -20.28 5.84
CA LYS A 116 1.44 -21.49 5.00
C LYS A 116 0.40 -21.43 3.87
N GLU A 117 -0.71 -20.73 4.10
CA GLU A 117 -1.74 -20.47 3.08
C GLU A 117 -1.39 -19.29 2.14
N GLY A 118 -0.20 -18.67 2.31
CA GLY A 118 0.32 -17.62 1.44
C GLY A 118 -0.21 -16.22 1.74
N PHE A 119 -0.67 -15.95 2.97
CA PHE A 119 -1.11 -14.62 3.39
C PHE A 119 0.05 -13.74 3.88
N LEU A 120 0.10 -12.51 3.39
CA LEU A 120 0.90 -11.43 3.93
C LEU A 120 0.03 -10.48 4.75
N ALA A 121 0.46 -10.10 5.94
CA ALA A 121 -0.10 -8.95 6.63
C ALA A 121 0.56 -7.67 6.12
N VAL A 122 -0.28 -6.75 5.67
CA VAL A 122 0.10 -5.38 5.33
C VAL A 122 -0.60 -4.42 6.27
N ARG A 123 0.14 -3.45 6.79
CA ARG A 123 -0.39 -2.43 7.68
C ARG A 123 -0.73 -1.18 6.87
N VAL A 124 -1.99 -0.75 6.93
CA VAL A 124 -2.49 0.46 6.27
C VAL A 124 -3.18 1.32 7.32
N GLU A 125 -2.49 2.35 7.80
CA GLU A 125 -3.00 3.16 8.93
C GLU A 125 -3.85 4.36 8.49
N HIS A 126 -3.69 4.82 7.24
CA HIS A 126 -4.48 5.92 6.71
C HIS A 126 -5.84 5.39 6.25
N PRO A 127 -6.97 5.88 6.80
CA PRO A 127 -8.30 5.31 6.57
C PRO A 127 -8.75 5.35 5.10
N ASP A 128 -8.45 6.43 4.38
CA ASP A 128 -8.76 6.53 2.94
C ASP A 128 -7.89 5.55 2.11
N ASP A 129 -6.64 5.30 2.51
CA ASP A 129 -5.78 4.34 1.82
C ASP A 129 -6.23 2.91 2.09
N GLN A 130 -6.62 2.64 3.34
CA GLN A 130 -7.18 1.36 3.75
C GLN A 130 -8.45 1.05 2.95
N GLN A 131 -9.37 2.00 2.84
CA GLN A 131 -10.59 1.83 2.06
C GLN A 131 -10.31 1.56 0.58
N GLN A 132 -9.39 2.31 -0.03
CA GLN A 132 -9.01 2.10 -1.43
C GLN A 132 -8.35 0.74 -1.67
N PHE A 133 -7.48 0.31 -0.75
CA PHE A 133 -6.84 -1.00 -0.84
C PHE A 133 -7.83 -2.15 -0.64
N GLU A 134 -8.76 -2.03 0.31
CA GLU A 134 -9.85 -2.98 0.51
C GLU A 134 -10.76 -3.07 -0.72
N GLN A 135 -11.07 -1.93 -1.33
CA GLN A 135 -11.82 -1.90 -2.58
C GLN A 135 -11.06 -2.64 -3.69
N ALA A 136 -9.74 -2.44 -3.82
CA ALA A 136 -8.93 -3.15 -4.79
C ALA A 136 -8.94 -4.68 -4.60
N ILE A 137 -9.03 -5.16 -3.34
CA ILE A 137 -9.17 -6.58 -3.01
C ILE A 137 -10.56 -7.11 -3.45
N LEU A 138 -11.63 -6.37 -3.15
CA LEU A 138 -12.99 -6.74 -3.55
C LEU A 138 -13.15 -6.78 -5.07
N ASP A 139 -12.51 -5.83 -5.75
CA ASP A 139 -12.50 -5.63 -7.19
C ASP A 139 -11.90 -6.78 -8.00
N VAL A 140 -11.10 -7.63 -7.35
CA VAL A 140 -10.54 -8.87 -7.92
C VAL A 140 -11.25 -10.13 -7.42
N GLY A 141 -12.40 -9.96 -6.76
CA GLY A 141 -13.24 -11.03 -6.23
C GLY A 141 -12.72 -11.71 -4.98
N ALA A 142 -11.81 -11.06 -4.23
CA ALA A 142 -11.31 -11.55 -2.95
C ALA A 142 -12.00 -10.83 -1.77
N LEU A 143 -11.86 -11.37 -0.56
CA LEU A 143 -12.38 -10.76 0.65
C LEU A 143 -11.23 -10.24 1.52
N PRO A 144 -11.27 -8.99 2.00
CA PRO A 144 -10.30 -8.51 2.99
C PRO A 144 -10.39 -9.35 4.27
N VAL A 145 -9.24 -9.88 4.71
CA VAL A 145 -9.12 -10.59 5.98
C VAL A 145 -8.39 -9.68 6.95
N TYR A 146 -8.92 -9.52 8.15
CA TYR A 146 -8.28 -8.70 9.18
C TYR A 146 -7.61 -9.57 10.22
N GLU A 147 -6.43 -9.13 10.65
CA GLU A 147 -5.82 -9.68 11.85
C GLU A 147 -6.43 -9.06 13.11
N ARG A 148 -5.92 -9.40 14.30
CA ARG A 148 -6.37 -8.82 15.58
C ARG A 148 -6.35 -7.29 15.58
N ASN A 149 -5.44 -6.69 14.81
CA ASN A 149 -5.39 -5.26 14.59
C ASN A 149 -6.13 -4.91 13.29
N ARG A 150 -7.16 -4.05 13.38
CA ARG A 150 -7.98 -3.63 12.22
C ARG A 150 -7.21 -2.78 11.20
N ASP A 151 -6.06 -2.22 11.58
CA ASP A 151 -5.17 -1.49 10.67
C ASP A 151 -4.22 -2.44 9.92
N VAL A 152 -4.32 -3.76 10.16
CA VAL A 152 -3.55 -4.81 9.50
C VAL A 152 -4.50 -5.69 8.68
N VAL A 153 -4.30 -5.68 7.37
CA VAL A 153 -5.04 -6.47 6.40
C VAL A 153 -4.16 -7.65 5.96
N ALA A 154 -4.66 -8.87 6.11
CA ALA A 154 -4.06 -10.07 5.56
C ALA A 154 -4.52 -10.27 4.11
N VAL A 155 -3.58 -10.30 3.17
CA VAL A 155 -3.83 -10.46 1.74
C VAL A 155 -3.04 -11.65 1.23
N ARG A 156 -3.71 -12.56 0.51
CA ARG A 156 -3.03 -13.69 -0.12
C ARG A 156 -2.20 -13.22 -1.32
N PHE A 157 -1.05 -13.85 -1.56
CA PHE A 157 -0.21 -13.53 -2.71
C PHE A 157 -0.95 -13.63 -4.06
N ASP A 158 -1.86 -14.61 -4.22
CA ASP A 158 -2.71 -14.74 -5.42
C ASP A 158 -3.55 -13.48 -5.71
N THR A 159 -3.93 -12.75 -4.66
CA THR A 159 -4.81 -11.59 -4.69
C THR A 159 -3.98 -10.38 -5.08
N LEU A 160 -2.76 -10.27 -4.55
CA LEU A 160 -1.78 -9.28 -5.01
C LEU A 160 -1.46 -9.44 -6.50
N LEU A 161 -1.29 -10.69 -6.98
CA LEU A 161 -1.12 -10.96 -8.42
C LEU A 161 -2.32 -10.49 -9.24
N LYS A 162 -3.55 -10.79 -8.80
CA LYS A 162 -4.76 -10.32 -9.50
C LYS A 162 -4.86 -8.80 -9.52
N ILE A 163 -4.48 -8.12 -8.44
CA ILE A 163 -4.45 -6.66 -8.38
C ILE A 163 -3.41 -6.13 -9.39
N ALA A 164 -2.21 -6.72 -9.40
CA ALA A 164 -1.17 -6.32 -10.36
C ALA A 164 -1.59 -6.52 -11.82
N GLU A 165 -2.30 -7.61 -12.12
CA GLU A 165 -2.88 -7.87 -13.45
C GLU A 165 -3.96 -6.84 -13.80
N LYS A 166 -4.95 -6.62 -12.92
CA LYS A 166 -6.10 -5.74 -13.18
C LYS A 166 -5.67 -4.28 -13.41
N TRP A 167 -4.65 -3.82 -12.68
CA TRP A 167 -4.10 -2.45 -12.80
C TRP A 167 -2.91 -2.34 -13.75
N GLY A 168 -2.55 -3.42 -14.46
CA GLY A 168 -1.48 -3.37 -15.48
C GLY A 168 -0.07 -3.10 -14.92
N TYR A 169 0.16 -3.36 -13.64
CA TYR A 169 1.47 -3.21 -13.01
C TYR A 169 2.45 -4.31 -13.42
N LEU A 170 1.89 -5.47 -13.77
CA LEU A 170 2.65 -6.68 -14.04
C LEU A 170 3.17 -6.67 -15.47
N GLN A 171 4.43 -7.07 -15.67
CA GLN A 171 5.05 -7.11 -16.99
C GLN A 171 4.33 -8.11 -17.91
N PRO A 172 3.84 -7.71 -19.09
CA PRO A 172 2.97 -8.57 -19.90
C PRO A 172 3.73 -9.69 -20.63
N ASP A 173 5.07 -9.63 -20.67
CA ASP A 173 5.91 -10.62 -21.35
C ASP A 173 6.18 -11.85 -20.45
N PRO A 174 5.59 -13.03 -20.75
CA PRO A 174 5.78 -14.23 -19.96
C PRO A 174 7.24 -14.70 -19.94
N LYS A 175 8.00 -14.43 -21.00
CA LYS A 175 9.41 -14.83 -21.11
C LYS A 175 10.28 -14.01 -20.18
N ALA A 176 10.13 -12.69 -20.20
CA ALA A 176 10.87 -11.81 -19.31
C ALA A 176 10.62 -12.14 -17.83
N ILE A 177 9.38 -12.51 -17.47
CA ILE A 177 9.07 -12.95 -16.10
C ILE A 177 9.75 -14.28 -15.79
N ALA A 178 9.72 -15.26 -16.69
CA ALA A 178 10.42 -16.53 -16.48
C ALA A 178 11.93 -16.34 -16.30
N ASP A 179 12.55 -15.45 -17.08
CA ASP A 179 13.97 -15.12 -16.97
C ASP A 179 14.30 -14.45 -15.62
N GLU A 180 13.47 -13.51 -15.15
CA GLU A 180 13.63 -12.91 -13.82
C GLU A 180 13.41 -13.92 -12.69
N LEU A 181 12.45 -14.84 -12.83
CA LEU A 181 12.25 -15.93 -11.87
C LEU A 181 13.44 -16.87 -11.82
N ASN A 182 14.07 -17.15 -12.96
CA ASN A 182 15.29 -17.95 -13.02
C ASN A 182 16.47 -17.28 -12.31
N LYS A 183 16.59 -15.95 -12.38
CA LYS A 183 17.63 -15.23 -11.63
C LYS A 183 17.40 -15.31 -10.12
N LEU A 184 16.13 -15.22 -9.68
CA LEU A 184 15.78 -15.19 -8.26
C LEU A 184 15.76 -16.58 -7.61
N ALA A 185 15.29 -17.60 -8.32
CA ALA A 185 15.08 -18.94 -7.79
C ALA A 185 15.47 -20.03 -8.82
N PRO A 186 16.75 -20.09 -9.25
CA PRO A 186 17.19 -21.01 -10.31
C PRO A 186 17.03 -22.49 -9.92
N ALA A 187 17.05 -22.78 -8.62
CA ALA A 187 16.91 -24.14 -8.09
C ALA A 187 15.45 -24.55 -7.81
N ALA A 188 14.48 -23.68 -8.03
CA ALA A 188 13.07 -24.01 -7.77
C ALA A 188 12.50 -24.89 -8.88
N GLU A 189 11.83 -25.97 -8.48
CA GLU A 189 11.20 -26.93 -9.40
C GLU A 189 10.19 -26.25 -10.32
N GLU A 190 9.41 -25.29 -9.81
CA GLU A 190 8.44 -24.52 -10.59
C GLU A 190 9.09 -23.69 -11.71
N VAL A 191 10.30 -23.19 -11.48
CA VAL A 191 11.07 -22.44 -12.46
C VAL A 191 11.69 -23.39 -13.48
N ALA A 192 12.24 -24.51 -13.03
CA ALA A 192 12.77 -25.54 -13.92
C ALA A 192 11.69 -26.08 -14.88
N ASP A 193 10.46 -26.27 -14.38
CA ASP A 193 9.35 -26.76 -15.20
C ASP A 193 8.81 -25.71 -16.19
N LEU A 194 8.93 -24.42 -15.86
CA LEU A 194 8.66 -23.34 -16.83
C LEU A 194 9.73 -23.30 -17.93
N LEU A 195 11.01 -23.39 -17.56
CA LEU A 195 12.14 -23.25 -18.50
C LEU A 195 12.29 -24.45 -19.44
N LYS A 196 11.81 -25.64 -19.05
CA LYS A 196 11.76 -26.82 -19.93
C LYS A 196 10.76 -26.68 -21.08
N LYS A 197 9.80 -25.75 -20.98
CA LYS A 197 8.77 -25.56 -22.00
C LYS A 197 9.26 -24.65 -23.12
N ASP A 198 8.78 -24.94 -24.33
CA ASP A 198 9.01 -24.10 -25.48
C ASP A 198 8.45 -22.69 -25.22
N VAL A 199 9.30 -21.68 -25.36
CA VAL A 199 8.99 -20.25 -25.14
C VAL A 199 7.79 -19.81 -25.99
N THR A 200 7.60 -20.40 -27.17
CA THR A 200 6.46 -20.11 -28.06
C THR A 200 5.13 -20.68 -27.58
N LYS A 201 5.16 -21.60 -26.60
CA LYS A 201 3.99 -22.26 -26.00
C LYS A 201 3.77 -21.87 -24.54
N LEU A 202 4.62 -20.99 -23.99
CA LEU A 202 4.53 -20.57 -22.60
C LEU A 202 3.25 -19.76 -22.40
N ARG A 203 2.30 -20.30 -21.64
CA ARG A 203 1.03 -19.62 -21.38
C ARG A 203 1.14 -18.77 -20.13
N TRP A 204 0.51 -17.59 -20.16
CA TRP A 204 0.45 -16.68 -19.01
C TRP A 204 -0.02 -17.37 -17.72
N GLN A 205 -1.01 -18.25 -17.83
CA GLN A 205 -1.54 -19.02 -16.70
C GLN A 205 -0.46 -19.85 -15.97
N GLU A 206 0.55 -20.34 -16.70
CA GLU A 206 1.61 -21.18 -16.15
C GLU A 206 2.62 -20.34 -15.38
N VAL A 207 3.00 -19.18 -15.92
CA VAL A 207 3.84 -18.18 -15.24
C VAL A 207 3.16 -17.68 -13.97
N ARG A 208 1.86 -17.39 -14.04
CA ARG A 208 1.05 -17.00 -12.89
C ARG A 208 1.05 -18.08 -11.80
N ASN A 209 0.89 -19.35 -12.17
CA ASN A 209 0.91 -20.45 -11.21
C ASN A 209 2.29 -20.57 -10.52
N ALA A 210 3.38 -20.41 -11.27
CA ALA A 210 4.73 -20.43 -10.71
C ALA A 210 4.98 -19.23 -9.79
N LEU A 211 4.62 -18.01 -10.21
CA LEU A 211 4.68 -16.82 -9.36
C LEU A 211 3.94 -17.02 -8.04
N ASN A 212 2.72 -17.56 -8.12
CA ASN A 212 1.90 -17.81 -6.94
C ASN A 212 2.51 -18.87 -6.02
N SER A 213 3.01 -19.98 -6.58
CA SER A 213 3.65 -21.04 -5.80
C SER A 213 4.92 -20.54 -5.09
N LEU A 214 5.78 -19.83 -5.82
CA LEU A 214 7.01 -19.25 -5.28
C LEU A 214 6.71 -18.18 -4.24
N GLY A 215 5.72 -17.32 -4.48
CA GLY A 215 5.26 -16.33 -3.51
C GLY A 215 4.77 -16.98 -2.22
N ALA A 216 3.89 -17.98 -2.32
CA ALA A 216 3.39 -18.73 -1.17
C ALA A 216 4.54 -19.44 -0.40
N LYS A 217 5.48 -20.06 -1.11
CA LYS A 217 6.67 -20.69 -0.50
C LYS A 217 7.55 -19.67 0.22
N ALA A 218 7.84 -18.52 -0.40
CA ALA A 218 8.66 -17.47 0.19
C ALA A 218 8.05 -16.89 1.48
N ILE A 219 6.72 -16.73 1.51
CA ILE A 219 5.97 -16.30 2.70
C ILE A 219 6.05 -17.36 3.80
N ALA A 220 5.81 -18.63 3.44
CA ALA A 220 5.81 -19.75 4.38
C ALA A 220 7.21 -20.01 4.97
N SER A 221 8.28 -19.79 4.19
CA SER A 221 9.65 -20.01 4.63
C SER A 221 10.28 -18.79 5.32
N THR A 222 9.58 -17.65 5.42
CA THR A 222 10.13 -16.37 5.92
C THR A 222 11.44 -15.96 5.22
N ALA A 223 11.62 -16.37 3.96
CA ALA A 223 12.80 -16.02 3.18
C ALA A 223 12.65 -14.57 2.66
N GLU A 224 13.00 -13.59 3.50
CA GLU A 224 12.77 -12.15 3.27
C GLU A 224 13.31 -11.69 1.90
N GLY A 225 14.49 -12.16 1.49
CA GLY A 225 15.10 -11.79 0.21
C GLY A 225 14.35 -12.33 -1.03
N GLY A 226 13.79 -13.54 -0.94
CA GLY A 226 13.06 -14.17 -2.05
C GLY A 226 11.71 -13.49 -2.30
N LEU A 227 10.99 -13.18 -1.22
CA LEU A 227 9.69 -12.50 -1.29
C LEU A 227 9.81 -11.09 -1.89
N LYS A 228 10.85 -10.34 -1.50
CA LYS A 228 11.11 -8.99 -2.03
C LYS A 228 11.36 -9.00 -3.55
N GLY A 229 12.20 -9.93 -4.02
CA GLY A 229 12.45 -10.09 -5.46
C GLY A 229 11.17 -10.41 -6.24
N LEU A 230 10.34 -11.32 -5.72
CA LEU A 230 9.05 -11.67 -6.33
C LEU A 230 8.08 -10.50 -6.37
N LEU A 231 7.96 -9.74 -5.27
CA LEU A 231 7.11 -8.56 -5.22
C LEU A 231 7.56 -7.48 -6.22
N LYS A 232 8.86 -7.35 -6.48
CA LYS A 232 9.37 -6.41 -7.49
C LYS A 232 9.05 -6.83 -8.92
N ILE A 233 8.98 -8.13 -9.21
CA ILE A 233 8.48 -8.62 -10.50
C ILE A 233 7.00 -8.27 -10.68
N VAL A 234 6.21 -8.43 -9.61
CA VAL A 234 4.75 -8.18 -9.63
C VAL A 234 4.44 -6.68 -9.64
N PHE A 235 5.21 -5.88 -8.93
CA PHE A 235 5.05 -4.44 -8.75
C PHE A 235 6.41 -3.73 -8.94
N PRO A 236 6.78 -3.35 -10.17
CA PRO A 236 8.13 -2.86 -10.50
C PRO A 236 8.48 -1.52 -9.86
N PHE A 237 7.48 -0.79 -9.34
CA PHE A 237 7.62 0.51 -8.69
C PHE A 237 7.87 0.43 -7.18
N ILE A 238 7.86 -0.76 -6.56
CA ILE A 238 8.17 -0.90 -5.13
C ILE A 238 9.63 -0.51 -4.89
N PRO A 239 9.93 0.28 -3.84
CA PRO A 239 11.30 0.66 -3.48
C PRO A 239 12.18 -0.58 -3.19
N GLY A 240 13.43 -0.49 -3.65
CA GLY A 240 14.43 -1.57 -3.55
C GLY A 240 15.02 -1.76 -2.16
#